data_AF-A0A2U2RZG6-F1
#
_entry.id   AF-A0A2U2RZG6-F1
#
_cell.length_a   1.000
_cell.length_b   1.000
_cell.length_c   1.000
_cell.angle_alpha   90.00
_cell.angle_beta   90.00
_cell.angle_gamma   90.00
#
_symmetry.space_group_name_H-M   'P 1'
#
loop_
_entity.id
_entity.type
_entity.pdbx_description
1 polymer ?
#
loop_
_entity_poly.entity_id
_entity_poly.type
_entity_poly.pdbx_seq_one_letter_code
_entity_poly.pdbx_strand_id
1 'polypeptide(L)'
;MNTEIERLIELAIADGEITDKERAVIIKKAEKFDVDPDEVEMILDGRLHESKKLKTKEKVGNIKVCPSCGESVKSFQLNCPSCGHELNSRKQSELLNTMTQKISLLNVDDLNYEQEIAKIVLSTTIPSSVNEIYEFGLYCVNSINSSSNSWREDSSAFEAKTSECISKLKISNSSNHNIELLVTELEKTLRDKKKVISKNNKNDWIIIGTILFLIGLIYFVAIEFLSD
;
A
#
# COMPACT_ATOMS: atom_id res chain seq x y z
N MET A 1 7.44 -30.95 -43.16
CA MET A 1 6.25 -30.12 -42.97
C MET A 1 6.24 -28.97 -43.97
N ASN A 2 5.06 -28.47 -44.34
CA ASN A 2 4.91 -27.31 -45.20
C ASN A 2 5.20 -26.03 -44.39
N THR A 3 6.06 -25.15 -44.89
CA THR A 3 6.48 -23.91 -44.23
C THR A 3 5.32 -22.97 -43.87
N GLU A 4 4.24 -23.02 -44.64
CA GLU A 4 3.04 -22.20 -44.37
C GLU A 4 2.25 -22.72 -43.16
N ILE A 5 2.22 -24.04 -42.94
CA ILE A 5 1.58 -24.66 -41.77
C ILE A 5 2.39 -24.35 -40.52
N GLU A 6 3.71 -24.48 -40.59
CA GLU A 6 4.60 -24.14 -39.47
C GLU A 6 4.42 -22.69 -39.01
N ARG A 7 4.33 -21.74 -39.96
CA ARG A 7 4.07 -20.34 -39.65
C ARG A 7 2.70 -20.10 -38.99
N LEU A 8 1.67 -20.83 -39.41
CA LEU A 8 0.34 -20.76 -38.79
C LEU A 8 0.36 -21.31 -37.36
N ILE A 9 1.09 -22.40 -37.12
CA ILE A 9 1.29 -22.98 -35.78
C ILE A 9 2.04 -21.99 -34.88
N GLU A 10 3.10 -21.35 -35.36
CA GLU A 10 3.86 -20.35 -34.59
C GLU A 10 3.01 -19.13 -34.21
N LEU A 11 2.21 -18.62 -35.15
CA LEU A 11 1.30 -17.50 -34.89
C LEU A 11 0.22 -17.85 -33.87
N ALA A 12 -0.36 -19.05 -33.96
CA ALA A 12 -1.42 -19.52 -33.07
C ALA A 12 -0.94 -19.98 -31.67
N ILE A 13 0.38 -20.09 -31.46
CA ILE A 13 0.97 -20.45 -30.16
C ILE A 13 1.66 -19.23 -29.50
N ALA A 14 1.74 -18.08 -30.18
CA ALA A 14 2.46 -16.89 -29.71
C ALA A 14 1.88 -16.30 -28.41
N ASP A 15 0.55 -16.27 -28.30
CA ASP A 15 -0.21 -15.91 -27.10
C ASP A 15 -0.13 -16.98 -26.00
N GLY A 16 0.11 -18.24 -26.37
CA GLY A 16 0.33 -19.37 -25.45
C GLY A 16 -0.95 -20.15 -25.10
N GLU A 17 -2.05 -19.82 -25.76
CA GLU A 17 -3.32 -20.53 -25.71
C GLU A 17 -3.82 -20.68 -27.14
N ILE A 18 -4.25 -21.88 -27.51
CA ILE A 18 -4.85 -22.10 -28.83
C ILE A 18 -6.35 -22.24 -28.68
N THR A 19 -7.10 -21.44 -29.46
CA THR A 19 -8.56 -21.54 -29.48
C THR A 19 -9.03 -22.66 -30.42
N ASP A 20 -10.23 -23.20 -30.17
CA ASP A 20 -10.83 -24.24 -31.02
C ASP A 20 -10.96 -23.80 -32.50
N LYS A 21 -11.12 -22.50 -32.73
CA LYS A 21 -11.19 -21.92 -34.07
C LYS A 21 -9.85 -21.94 -34.78
N GLU A 22 -8.76 -21.64 -34.08
CA GLU A 22 -7.40 -21.69 -34.64
C GLU A 22 -6.98 -23.11 -34.93
N ARG A 23 -7.27 -24.05 -34.02
CA ARG A 23 -7.06 -25.49 -34.25
C ARG A 23 -7.77 -25.97 -35.51
N ALA A 24 -9.06 -25.63 -35.66
CA ALA A 24 -9.84 -26.01 -36.85
C ALA A 24 -9.28 -25.40 -38.15
N VAL A 25 -8.77 -24.17 -38.12
CA VAL A 25 -8.17 -23.52 -39.30
C VAL A 25 -6.87 -24.21 -39.71
N ILE A 26 -6.02 -24.58 -38.75
CA ILE A 26 -4.74 -25.25 -39.00
C ILE A 26 -4.97 -26.65 -39.61
N ILE A 27 -5.89 -27.44 -39.04
CA ILE A 27 -6.25 -28.77 -39.55
C ILE A 27 -6.81 -28.69 -40.98
N LYS A 28 -7.76 -27.77 -41.21
CA LYS A 28 -8.36 -27.57 -42.54
C LYS A 28 -7.33 -27.10 -43.58
N LYS A 29 -6.28 -26.40 -43.15
CA LYS A 29 -5.19 -25.97 -44.03
C LYS A 29 -4.22 -27.12 -44.30
N ALA A 30 -3.97 -28.00 -43.33
CA ALA A 30 -3.18 -29.22 -43.50
C ALA A 30 -3.79 -30.15 -44.55
N GLU A 31 -5.10 -30.42 -44.46
CA GLU A 31 -5.84 -31.22 -45.45
C GLU A 31 -5.70 -30.68 -46.88
N LYS A 32 -5.72 -29.35 -47.03
CA LYS A 32 -5.57 -28.70 -48.35
C LYS A 32 -4.17 -28.83 -48.94
N PHE A 33 -3.17 -29.04 -48.10
CA PHE A 33 -1.79 -29.20 -48.51
C PHE A 33 -1.35 -30.67 -48.57
N ASP A 34 -2.30 -31.60 -48.51
CA ASP A 34 -2.05 -33.05 -48.52
C ASP A 34 -1.10 -33.49 -47.37
N VAL A 35 -1.21 -32.79 -46.23
CA VAL A 35 -0.48 -33.10 -45.00
C VAL A 35 -1.43 -33.79 -44.04
N ASP A 36 -0.95 -34.84 -43.37
CA ASP A 36 -1.73 -35.60 -42.41
C ASP A 36 -2.21 -34.70 -41.25
N PRO A 37 -3.53 -34.56 -41.04
CA PRO A 37 -4.08 -33.73 -39.97
C PRO A 37 -3.68 -34.23 -38.57
N ASP A 38 -3.52 -35.55 -38.38
CA ASP A 38 -3.17 -36.15 -37.09
C ASP A 38 -1.72 -35.82 -36.72
N GLU A 39 -0.81 -35.80 -37.71
CA GLU A 39 0.59 -35.41 -37.53
C GLU A 39 0.70 -33.93 -37.11
N VAL A 40 -0.11 -33.06 -37.73
CA VAL A 40 -0.14 -31.62 -37.42
C VAL A 40 -0.69 -31.36 -36.03
N GLU A 41 -1.73 -32.08 -35.61
CA GLU A 41 -2.30 -31.97 -34.27
C GLU A 41 -1.30 -32.39 -33.18
N MET A 42 -0.59 -33.50 -33.39
CA MET A 42 0.44 -33.95 -32.45
C MET A 42 1.58 -32.91 -32.31
N ILE A 43 2.00 -32.29 -33.42
CA ILE A 43 3.06 -31.27 -33.41
C ILE A 43 2.59 -29.98 -32.75
N LEU A 44 1.35 -29.57 -33.02
CA LEU A 44 0.72 -28.40 -32.42
C LEU A 44 0.65 -28.51 -30.89
N ASP A 45 0.21 -29.66 -30.38
CA ASP A 45 0.14 -29.90 -28.93
C ASP A 45 1.54 -30.00 -28.29
N GLY A 46 2.51 -30.60 -29.00
CA GLY A 46 3.91 -30.64 -28.58
C GLY A 46 4.52 -29.24 -28.42
N ARG A 47 4.32 -28.38 -29.40
CA ARG A 47 4.80 -26.99 -29.40
C ARG A 47 4.10 -26.12 -28.35
N LEU A 48 2.79 -26.32 -28.14
CA LEU A 48 2.03 -25.63 -27.08
C LEU A 48 2.54 -26.01 -25.68
N HIS A 49 2.92 -27.27 -25.49
CA HIS A 49 3.48 -27.73 -24.24
C HIS A 49 4.90 -27.19 -23.99
N GLU A 50 5.72 -27.05 -25.04
CA GLU A 50 7.04 -26.38 -24.98
C GLU A 50 6.91 -24.89 -24.62
N SER A 51 5.98 -24.16 -25.26
CA SER A 51 5.77 -22.73 -25.00
C SER A 51 5.29 -22.47 -23.56
N LYS A 52 4.43 -23.34 -23.00
CA LYS A 52 4.00 -23.28 -21.59
C LYS A 52 5.12 -23.61 -20.60
N LYS A 53 6.03 -24.53 -20.93
CA LYS A 53 7.19 -24.86 -20.09
C LYS A 53 8.21 -23.71 -19.99
N LEU A 54 8.41 -22.96 -21.07
CA LEU A 54 9.30 -21.79 -21.10
C LEU A 54 8.80 -20.66 -20.20
N LYS A 55 7.48 -20.39 -20.16
CA LYS A 55 6.90 -19.36 -19.27
C LYS A 55 6.88 -19.75 -17.78
N THR A 56 7.11 -21.03 -17.43
CA THR A 56 7.08 -21.51 -16.04
C THR A 56 8.47 -21.58 -15.37
N LYS A 57 9.54 -21.24 -16.10
CA LYS A 57 10.91 -21.18 -15.56
C LYS A 57 11.55 -19.83 -15.82
N GLU A 58 11.06 -18.81 -15.14
CA GLU A 58 11.88 -17.65 -14.75
C GLU A 58 11.13 -16.88 -13.66
N LYS A 59 11.34 -17.28 -12.40
CA LYS A 59 11.33 -16.29 -11.32
C LYS A 59 12.48 -15.36 -11.64
N VAL A 60 12.24 -14.32 -12.43
CA VAL A 60 13.19 -13.20 -12.56
C VAL A 60 13.39 -12.70 -11.14
N GLY A 61 14.50 -13.11 -10.53
CA GLY A 61 14.84 -12.66 -9.20
C GLY A 61 14.89 -11.14 -9.25
N ASN A 62 14.12 -10.47 -8.40
CA ASN A 62 14.27 -9.04 -8.19
C ASN A 62 15.77 -8.78 -7.95
N ILE A 63 16.45 -8.22 -8.95
CA ILE A 63 17.85 -7.78 -8.81
C ILE A 63 17.77 -6.59 -7.85
N LYS A 64 18.13 -6.82 -6.59
CA LYS A 64 18.13 -5.77 -5.58
C LYS A 64 19.38 -4.93 -5.80
N VAL A 65 19.20 -3.67 -6.16
CA VAL A 65 20.30 -2.73 -6.31
C VAL A 65 20.53 -2.02 -4.98
N CYS A 66 21.79 -1.80 -4.61
CA CYS A 66 22.15 -1.03 -3.43
C CYS A 66 21.70 0.43 -3.60
N PRO A 67 20.85 0.98 -2.71
CA PRO A 67 20.39 2.37 -2.83
C PRO A 67 21.50 3.39 -2.58
N SER A 68 22.60 3.00 -1.92
CA SER A 68 23.70 3.90 -1.60
C SER A 68 24.77 4.01 -2.69
N CYS A 69 24.98 2.97 -3.51
CA CYS A 69 26.07 2.97 -4.51
C CYS A 69 25.67 2.46 -5.90
N GLY A 70 24.45 1.95 -6.08
CA GLY A 70 23.97 1.48 -7.38
C GLY A 70 24.48 0.09 -7.80
N GLU A 71 25.26 -0.59 -6.96
CA GLU A 71 25.75 -1.94 -7.25
C GLU A 71 24.61 -2.96 -7.14
N SER A 72 24.55 -3.93 -8.06
CA SER A 72 23.64 -5.07 -7.91
C SER A 72 24.06 -5.93 -6.72
N VAL A 73 23.13 -6.23 -5.83
CA VAL A 73 23.41 -7.00 -4.62
C VAL A 73 22.60 -8.30 -4.59
N LYS A 74 23.22 -9.35 -4.04
CA LYS A 74 22.56 -10.64 -3.91
C LYS A 74 21.46 -10.55 -2.85
N SER A 75 20.34 -11.22 -3.12
CA SER A 75 19.30 -11.39 -2.11
C SER A 75 19.91 -12.05 -0.86
N PHE A 76 19.51 -11.58 0.34
CA PHE A 76 19.97 -12.02 1.68
C PHE A 76 21.29 -11.45 2.21
N GLN A 77 22.00 -10.57 1.50
CA GLN A 77 23.13 -9.85 2.09
C GLN A 77 22.64 -8.76 3.05
N LEU A 78 23.17 -8.73 4.28
CA LEU A 78 22.85 -7.70 5.29
C LEU A 78 23.55 -6.38 4.97
N ASN A 79 24.74 -6.42 4.38
CA ASN A 79 25.54 -5.25 4.01
C ASN A 79 25.99 -5.33 2.55
N CYS A 80 26.11 -4.18 1.89
CA CYS A 80 26.60 -4.05 0.54
C CYS A 80 28.12 -4.32 0.53
N PRO A 81 28.60 -5.30 -0.27
CA PRO A 81 30.02 -5.63 -0.31
C PRO A 81 30.88 -4.48 -0.84
N SER A 82 30.32 -3.61 -1.69
CA SER A 82 31.08 -2.52 -2.31
C SER A 82 31.19 -1.25 -1.46
N CYS A 83 30.19 -0.91 -0.65
CA CYS A 83 30.15 0.34 0.10
C CYS A 83 29.82 0.18 1.59
N GLY A 84 29.55 -1.05 2.06
CA GLY A 84 29.22 -1.35 3.46
C GLY A 84 27.76 -1.04 3.88
N HIS A 85 26.94 -0.46 3.00
CA HIS A 85 25.56 -0.05 3.31
C HIS A 85 24.67 -1.24 3.73
N GLU A 86 23.95 -1.13 4.85
CA GLU A 86 23.03 -2.19 5.29
C GLU A 86 21.81 -2.33 4.37
N LEU A 87 21.69 -3.46 3.67
CA LEU A 87 20.68 -3.73 2.63
C LEU A 87 19.42 -4.40 3.16
N ASN A 88 19.51 -4.97 4.36
CA ASN A 88 18.44 -5.76 4.94
C ASN A 88 18.32 -5.46 6.43
N SER A 89 18.11 -4.18 6.73
CA SER A 89 17.75 -3.69 8.05
C SER A 89 16.73 -2.57 7.90
N ARG A 90 15.49 -2.89 7.51
CA ARG A 90 14.37 -2.11 8.08
C ARG A 90 14.27 -2.54 9.55
N LYS A 91 15.31 -2.27 10.34
CA LYS A 91 15.26 -2.38 11.79
C LYS A 91 14.35 -1.23 12.17
N GLN A 92 13.04 -1.53 12.20
CA GLN A 92 12.08 -0.65 12.84
C GLN A 92 12.69 -0.34 14.21
N SER A 93 12.83 0.95 14.51
CA SER A 93 13.61 1.37 15.67
C SER A 93 13.12 0.61 16.90
N GLU A 94 14.03 0.15 17.75
CA GLU A 94 13.69 -0.63 18.95
C GLU A 94 12.63 0.10 19.80
N LEU A 95 12.70 1.43 19.78
CA LEU A 95 11.73 2.34 20.35
C LEU A 95 10.33 2.24 19.68
N LEU A 96 10.24 2.27 18.35
CA LEU A 96 8.97 2.13 17.65
C LEU A 96 8.37 0.73 17.87
N ASN A 97 9.19 -0.33 17.88
CA ASN A 97 8.72 -1.69 18.20
C ASN A 97 8.12 -1.75 19.61
N THR A 98 8.82 -1.18 20.59
CA THR A 98 8.36 -1.12 21.98
C THR A 98 7.03 -0.39 22.09
N MET A 99 6.89 0.74 21.39
CA MET A 99 5.65 1.52 21.37
C MET A 99 4.50 0.73 20.73
N THR A 100 4.70 0.15 19.56
CA THR A 100 3.66 -0.63 18.85
C THR A 100 3.27 -1.86 19.65
N GLN A 101 4.22 -2.53 20.31
CA GLN A 101 3.93 -3.66 21.19
C GLN A 101 3.09 -3.23 22.40
N LYS A 102 3.37 -2.08 23.01
CA LYS A 102 2.54 -1.56 24.11
C LYS A 102 1.11 -1.28 23.65
N ILE A 103 0.94 -0.72 22.45
CA ILE A 103 -0.38 -0.49 21.86
C ILE A 103 -1.11 -1.80 21.59
N SER A 104 -0.42 -2.84 21.09
CA SER A 104 -1.05 -4.14 20.78
C SER A 104 -1.50 -4.93 22.02
N LEU A 105 -0.98 -4.59 23.19
CA LEU A 105 -1.37 -5.20 24.46
C LEU A 105 -2.65 -4.58 25.05
N LEU A 106 -3.12 -3.45 24.51
CA LEU A 106 -4.33 -2.80 24.96
C LEU A 106 -5.58 -3.57 24.51
N ASN A 107 -6.61 -3.60 25.36
CA ASN A 107 -7.89 -4.18 25.01
C ASN A 107 -8.73 -3.19 24.21
N VAL A 108 -9.08 -3.55 22.97
CA VAL A 108 -9.85 -2.70 22.04
C VAL A 108 -11.26 -2.38 22.59
N ASP A 109 -11.81 -3.29 23.40
CA ASP A 109 -13.14 -3.12 23.98
C ASP A 109 -13.17 -2.21 25.23
N ASP A 110 -12.01 -1.70 25.67
CA ASP A 110 -11.95 -0.76 26.80
C ASP A 110 -12.51 0.62 26.39
N LEU A 111 -13.39 1.17 27.21
CA LEU A 111 -13.94 2.52 27.03
C LEU A 111 -12.84 3.60 26.98
N ASN A 112 -11.69 3.35 27.61
CA ASN A 112 -10.55 4.27 27.64
C ASN A 112 -9.46 3.93 26.62
N TYR A 113 -9.69 2.99 25.70
CA TYR A 113 -8.70 2.52 24.74
C TYR A 113 -7.98 3.65 23.98
N GLU A 114 -8.73 4.65 23.48
CA GLU A 114 -8.17 5.79 22.76
C GLU A 114 -7.27 6.67 23.64
N GLN A 115 -7.67 6.85 24.90
CA GLN A 115 -6.90 7.62 25.88
C GLN A 115 -5.63 6.90 26.30
N GLU A 116 -5.67 5.56 26.40
CA GLU A 116 -4.50 4.75 26.70
C GLU A 116 -3.49 4.76 25.55
N ILE A 117 -3.95 4.66 24.30
CA ILE A 117 -3.10 4.88 23.12
C ILE A 117 -2.47 6.27 23.20
N ALA A 118 -3.27 7.32 23.42
CA ALA A 118 -2.79 8.68 23.49
C ALA A 118 -1.67 8.86 24.53
N LYS A 119 -1.84 8.28 25.74
CA LYS A 119 -0.80 8.29 26.79
C LYS A 119 0.49 7.61 26.34
N ILE A 120 0.40 6.45 25.69
CA ILE A 120 1.57 5.71 25.19
C ILE A 120 2.30 6.52 24.10
N VAL A 121 1.55 7.08 23.15
CA VAL A 121 2.10 7.86 22.03
C VAL A 121 2.84 9.10 22.56
N LEU A 122 2.20 9.86 23.45
CA LEU A 122 2.77 11.10 23.97
C LEU A 122 4.00 10.86 24.86
N SER A 123 3.99 9.79 25.67
CA SER A 123 5.10 9.43 26.58
C SER A 123 6.31 8.81 25.87
N THR A 124 6.13 8.29 24.65
CA THR A 124 7.23 7.68 23.88
C THR A 124 8.23 8.76 23.46
N THR A 125 9.53 8.57 23.69
CA THR A 125 10.55 9.55 23.30
C THR A 125 10.80 9.53 21.79
N ILE A 126 11.22 10.66 21.20
CA ILE A 126 11.56 10.69 19.77
C ILE A 126 12.99 10.16 19.55
N PRO A 127 13.20 9.28 18.55
CA PRO A 127 14.54 8.82 18.15
C PRO A 127 15.53 9.97 17.88
N SER A 128 16.84 9.69 17.93
CA SER A 128 17.89 10.68 17.70
C SER A 128 18.38 10.73 16.25
N SER A 129 18.28 9.62 15.51
CA SER A 129 18.71 9.53 14.10
C SER A 129 17.69 10.14 13.15
N VAL A 130 18.15 10.89 12.15
CA VAL A 130 17.29 11.54 11.14
C VAL A 130 16.35 10.53 10.46
N ASN A 131 16.89 9.37 10.05
CA ASN A 131 16.09 8.34 9.39
C ASN A 131 15.05 7.71 10.33
N GLU A 132 15.41 7.53 11.60
CA GLU A 132 14.49 6.98 12.60
C GLU A 132 13.39 7.98 12.97
N ILE A 133 13.71 9.28 13.05
CA ILE A 133 12.71 10.32 13.27
C ILE A 133 11.72 10.35 12.10
N TYR A 134 12.20 10.23 10.86
CA TYR A 134 11.34 10.17 9.68
C TYR A 134 10.41 8.96 9.69
N GLU A 135 10.94 7.76 9.89
CA GLU A 135 10.14 6.52 9.97
C GLU A 135 9.13 6.56 11.12
N PHE A 136 9.53 7.10 12.28
CA PHE A 136 8.64 7.28 13.43
C PHE A 136 7.52 8.30 13.14
N GLY A 137 7.85 9.41 12.49
CA GLY A 137 6.89 10.42 12.05
C GLY A 137 5.92 9.86 10.99
N LEU A 138 6.43 9.05 10.06
CA LEU A 138 5.63 8.40 9.01
C LEU A 138 4.65 7.39 9.60
N TYR A 139 5.09 6.61 10.60
CA TYR A 139 4.19 5.73 11.35
C TYR A 139 3.08 6.52 12.05
N CYS A 140 3.44 7.59 12.76
CA CYS A 140 2.47 8.41 13.50
C CYS A 140 1.42 9.03 12.57
N VAL A 141 1.84 9.69 11.47
CA VAL A 141 0.90 10.35 10.56
C VAL A 141 -0.06 9.38 9.88
N ASN A 142 0.41 8.17 9.57
CA ASN A 142 -0.43 7.13 8.97
C ASN A 142 -1.40 6.51 9.96
N SER A 143 -1.03 6.48 11.25
CA SER A 143 -1.89 6.00 12.35
C SER A 143 -3.04 6.96 12.67
N ILE A 144 -3.00 8.20 12.17
CA ILE A 144 -4.11 9.15 12.31
C ILE A 144 -5.32 8.63 11.53
N ASN A 145 -6.40 8.33 12.26
CA ASN A 145 -7.67 7.94 11.67
C ASN A 145 -8.40 9.16 11.11
N SER A 146 -8.25 9.36 9.81
CA SER A 146 -8.93 10.44 9.09
C SER A 146 -10.38 10.12 8.71
N SER A 147 -10.83 8.88 8.89
CA SER A 147 -12.19 8.46 8.52
C SER A 147 -13.21 8.78 9.61
N SER A 148 -12.78 8.78 10.87
CA SER A 148 -13.57 9.23 12.01
C SER A 148 -13.60 10.75 12.12
N ASN A 149 -14.57 11.26 12.89
CA ASN A 149 -14.63 12.66 13.22
C ASN A 149 -13.51 13.09 14.19
N SER A 150 -13.39 14.41 14.37
CA SER A 150 -12.21 15.09 14.95
C SER A 150 -11.92 14.80 16.42
N TRP A 151 -12.74 14.00 17.12
CA TRP A 151 -12.74 13.94 18.58
C TRP A 151 -11.87 12.84 19.19
N ARG A 152 -11.24 11.99 18.36
CA ARG A 152 -10.46 10.85 18.87
C ARG A 152 -9.15 11.28 19.51
N GLU A 153 -8.96 10.93 20.78
CA GLU A 153 -7.77 11.30 21.54
C GLU A 153 -6.49 10.65 20.99
N ASP A 154 -6.58 9.42 20.50
CA ASP A 154 -5.45 8.69 19.90
C ASP A 154 -4.89 9.44 18.67
N SER A 155 -5.77 9.97 17.83
CA SER A 155 -5.45 10.63 16.57
C SER A 155 -4.86 12.01 16.82
N SER A 156 -5.36 12.71 17.84
CA SER A 156 -4.76 13.95 18.34
C SER A 156 -3.34 13.71 18.88
N ALA A 157 -3.12 12.63 19.62
CA ALA A 157 -1.79 12.27 20.12
C ALA A 157 -0.81 11.95 18.98
N PHE A 158 -1.22 11.19 17.97
CA PHE A 158 -0.41 10.91 16.78
C PHE A 158 -0.09 12.18 15.98
N GLU A 159 -1.03 13.11 15.87
CA GLU A 159 -0.80 14.42 15.24
C GLU A 159 0.26 15.23 15.98
N ALA A 160 0.13 15.35 17.31
CA ALA A 160 1.09 16.05 18.16
C ALA A 160 2.48 15.42 18.02
N LYS A 161 2.54 14.08 18.01
CA LYS A 161 3.80 13.35 17.89
C LYS A 161 4.46 13.51 16.53
N THR A 162 3.67 13.51 15.46
CA THR A 162 4.16 13.80 14.10
C THR A 162 4.76 15.21 14.04
N SER A 163 4.11 16.19 14.67
CA SER A 163 4.56 17.58 14.71
C SER A 163 5.88 17.76 15.48
N GLU A 164 6.06 16.99 16.55
CA GLU A 164 7.30 16.93 17.32
C GLU A 164 8.44 16.32 16.47
N CYS A 165 8.17 15.28 15.68
CA CYS A 165 9.12 14.69 14.73
C CYS A 165 9.57 15.69 13.66
N ILE A 166 8.60 16.39 13.05
CA ILE A 166 8.87 17.43 12.05
C ILE A 166 9.75 18.53 12.64
N SER A 167 9.44 18.99 13.86
CA SER A 167 10.24 20.00 14.55
C SER A 167 11.68 19.54 14.78
N LYS A 168 11.86 18.28 15.21
CA LYS A 168 13.18 17.70 15.43
C LYS A 168 13.97 17.55 14.13
N LEU A 169 13.34 17.09 13.04
CA LEU A 169 13.95 17.01 11.71
C LEU A 169 14.42 18.38 11.20
N LYS A 170 13.60 19.42 11.38
CA LYS A 170 13.96 20.81 11.03
C LYS A 170 15.20 21.29 11.80
N ILE A 171 15.35 20.88 13.07
CA ILE A 171 16.50 21.23 13.91
C ILE A 171 17.75 20.41 13.55
N SER A 172 17.61 19.14 13.15
CA SER A 172 18.73 18.22 12.95
C SER A 172 19.73 18.59 11.83
N ASN A 173 19.37 19.45 10.85
CA ASN A 173 20.27 20.35 10.09
C ASN A 173 19.52 20.99 8.91
N SER A 174 19.52 22.32 8.83
CA SER A 174 18.75 23.13 7.86
C SER A 174 19.32 23.18 6.43
N SER A 175 20.50 22.58 6.17
CA SER A 175 21.23 22.73 4.89
C SER A 175 21.18 21.51 3.98
N ASN A 176 20.55 20.41 4.42
CA ASN A 176 20.45 19.18 3.63
C ASN A 176 19.12 19.15 2.85
N HIS A 177 19.18 19.33 1.54
CA HIS A 177 18.00 19.26 0.64
C HIS A 177 17.16 17.99 0.87
N ASN A 178 17.80 16.86 1.16
CA ASN A 178 17.12 15.60 1.45
C ASN A 178 16.24 15.67 2.72
N ILE A 179 16.67 16.37 3.77
CA ILE A 179 15.88 16.51 5.01
C ILE A 179 14.66 17.40 4.76
N GLU A 180 14.81 18.46 3.97
CA GLU A 180 13.72 19.35 3.60
C GLU A 180 12.64 18.63 2.79
N LEU A 181 13.04 17.73 1.89
CA LEU A 181 12.10 16.86 1.15
C LEU A 181 11.30 15.95 2.10
N LEU A 182 11.97 15.29 3.04
CA LEU A 182 11.32 14.41 4.03
C LEU A 182 10.34 15.18 4.94
N VAL A 183 10.73 16.37 5.38
CA VAL A 183 9.85 17.26 6.17
C VAL A 183 8.64 17.68 5.36
N THR A 184 8.84 18.09 4.10
CA THR A 184 7.76 18.53 3.22
C THR A 184 6.76 17.40 2.95
N GLU A 185 7.24 16.17 2.76
CA GLU A 185 6.42 14.98 2.58
C GLU A 185 5.57 14.68 3.83
N LEU A 186 6.19 14.67 5.02
CA LEU A 186 5.47 14.46 6.29
C LEU A 186 4.41 15.55 6.52
N GLU A 187 4.78 16.81 6.34
CA GLU A 187 3.84 17.92 6.49
C GLU A 187 2.68 17.84 5.50
N LYS A 188 2.94 17.46 4.25
CA LYS A 188 1.89 17.29 3.23
C LYS A 188 0.92 16.20 3.66
N THR A 189 1.43 15.05 4.07
CA THR A 189 0.61 13.92 4.54
C THR A 189 -0.23 14.32 5.75
N LEU A 190 0.36 15.05 6.70
CA LEU A 190 -0.34 15.57 7.88
C LEU A 190 -1.45 16.55 7.50
N ARG A 191 -1.17 17.49 6.58
CA ARG A 191 -2.15 18.45 6.08
C ARG A 191 -3.32 17.76 5.37
N ASP A 192 -3.04 16.75 4.57
CA ASP A 192 -4.07 16.03 3.83
C ASP A 192 -4.98 15.23 4.77
N LYS A 193 -4.42 14.58 5.80
CA LYS A 193 -5.19 13.94 6.88
C LYS A 193 -6.10 14.96 7.60
N LYS A 194 -5.57 16.12 7.97
CA LYS A 194 -6.35 17.20 8.62
C LYS A 194 -7.49 17.73 7.76
N LYS A 195 -7.28 17.89 6.45
CA LYS A 195 -8.34 18.32 5.53
C LYS A 195 -9.50 17.33 5.49
N VAL A 196 -9.20 16.03 5.47
CA VAL A 196 -10.23 14.98 5.50
C VAL A 196 -11.02 15.03 6.79
N ILE A 197 -10.34 15.11 7.95
CA ILE A 197 -11.01 15.24 9.26
C ILE A 197 -11.89 16.49 9.31
N SER A 198 -11.38 17.64 8.83
CA SER A 198 -12.15 18.89 8.78
C SER A 198 -13.39 18.77 7.90
N LYS A 199 -13.29 18.09 6.75
CA LYS A 199 -14.42 17.84 5.87
C LYS A 199 -15.47 16.94 6.53
N ASN A 200 -15.04 15.87 7.19
CA ASN A 200 -15.95 14.97 7.90
C ASN A 200 -16.66 15.69 9.05
N ASN A 201 -15.94 16.51 9.82
CA ASN A 201 -16.54 17.29 10.91
C ASN A 201 -17.62 18.27 10.39
N LYS A 202 -17.39 18.94 9.26
CA LYS A 202 -18.43 19.79 8.64
C LYS A 202 -19.68 18.99 8.27
N ASN A 203 -19.52 17.79 7.72
CA ASN A 203 -20.64 16.92 7.38
C ASN A 203 -21.40 16.49 8.65
N ASP A 204 -20.69 16.13 9.73
CA ASP A 204 -21.30 15.77 11.02
C ASP A 204 -22.15 16.93 11.58
N TRP A 205 -21.64 18.17 11.56
CA TRP A 205 -22.39 19.33 12.02
C TRP A 205 -23.66 19.58 11.20
N ILE A 206 -23.62 19.34 9.89
CA ILE A 206 -24.80 19.42 9.04
C ILE A 206 -25.83 18.36 9.45
N ILE A 207 -25.39 17.12 9.70
CA ILE A 207 -26.27 16.01 10.11
C ILE A 207 -26.86 16.26 11.52
N ILE A 208 -26.05 16.72 12.48
CA ILE A 208 -26.53 17.05 13.82
C ILE A 208 -27.57 18.18 13.76
N GLY A 209 -27.31 19.21 12.93
CA GLY A 209 -28.25 20.30 12.72
C GLY A 209 -29.59 19.84 12.13
N THR A 210 -29.58 18.93 11.16
CA THR A 210 -30.83 18.41 10.57
C THR A 210 -31.61 17.54 11.55
N ILE A 211 -30.93 16.70 12.36
CA ILE A 211 -31.58 15.87 13.39
C ILE A 211 -32.24 16.76 14.45
N LEU A 212 -31.53 17.77 14.97
CA LEU A 212 -32.09 18.70 15.97
C LEU A 212 -33.29 19.46 15.43
N PHE A 213 -33.27 19.87 14.16
CA PHE A 213 -34.41 20.52 13.52
C PHE A 213 -35.63 19.59 13.42
N LEU A 214 -35.45 18.33 13.00
CA LEU A 214 -36.53 17.34 12.93
C LEU A 214 -37.13 17.04 14.32
N ILE A 215 -36.28 16.90 15.34
CA ILE A 215 -36.75 16.73 16.73
C ILE A 215 -37.58 17.94 17.16
N GLY A 216 -37.12 19.15 16.87
CA GLY A 216 -37.88 20.38 17.16
C GLY A 216 -39.26 20.42 16.49
N LEU A 217 -39.36 19.99 15.23
CA LEU A 217 -40.65 19.88 14.53
C LEU A 217 -41.60 18.87 15.18
N ILE A 218 -41.08 17.71 15.60
CA ILE A 218 -41.87 16.68 16.30
C ILE A 218 -42.41 17.23 17.63
N TYR A 219 -41.56 17.93 18.40
CA TYR A 219 -41.98 18.58 19.64
C TYR A 219 -43.03 19.67 19.40
N PHE A 220 -42.87 20.47 18.35
CA PHE A 220 -43.85 21.52 17.99
C PHE A 220 -45.22 20.92 17.68
N VAL A 221 -45.28 19.89 16.84
CA VAL A 221 -46.53 19.19 16.51
C VAL A 221 -47.15 18.53 17.75
N ALA A 222 -46.34 17.93 18.62
CA ALA A 222 -46.82 17.31 19.84
C ALA A 222 -47.45 18.32 20.82
N ILE A 223 -46.90 19.53 20.92
CA ILE A 223 -47.45 20.61 21.76
C ILE A 223 -48.80 21.09 21.22
N GLU A 224 -48.91 21.26 19.91
CA GLU A 224 -50.16 21.70 19.25
C GLU A 224 -51.27 20.66 19.48
N PHE A 225 -50.95 19.36 19.39
CA PHE A 225 -51.90 18.27 19.65
C PHE A 225 -52.30 18.10 21.14
N LEU A 226 -51.54 18.67 22.07
CA LEU A 226 -51.84 18.66 23.52
C LEU A 226 -52.66 19.89 23.96
N SER A 227 -52.75 20.93 23.12
CA SER A 227 -53.57 22.13 23.37
C SER A 227 -55.01 22.02 22.89
N ASP A 228 -55.30 21.07 21.99
CA ASP A 228 -56.66 20.72 21.54
C ASP A 228 -57.29 19.63 22.42
#